data_AF-D4GRX0-F1
#
_entry.id   AF-D4GRX0-F1
#
_cell.length_a   1.000
_cell.length_b   1.000
_cell.length_c   1.000
_cell.angle_alpha   90.00
_cell.angle_beta   90.00
_cell.angle_gamma   90.00
#
_symmetry.space_group_name_H-M   'P 1'
#
loop_
_entity.id
_entity.type
_entity.pdbx_description
1 polymer ?
#
loop_
_entity_poly.entity_id
_entity_poly.type
_entity_poly.pdbx_seq_one_letter_code
_entity_poly.pdbx_strand_id
1 'polypeptide(L)'
;MLVDIVPIGDISAAVKREASAGLRSVYDCDVTVQSNQAIPEGAFDRSRNQYRAEQFIELASRIGRGEKNIGITEKDLYYRRRNYVFGLAYLNGNGSVISTYRLQTTSDGGITNKPAEEVLSDRVRKEVVHEIGHTLGLEHCDNNKCVMSFSPTVREVDVKEENLCGTCSRLVH
;
A
#
# COMPACT_ATOMS: atom_id res chain seq x y z
N MET A 1 -16.40 0.91 -8.91
CA MET A 1 -16.08 0.53 -7.51
C MET A 1 -15.67 1.77 -6.74
N LEU A 2 -16.06 1.90 -5.47
CA LEU A 2 -15.54 2.94 -4.57
C LEU A 2 -14.40 2.39 -3.70
N VAL A 3 -13.26 3.10 -3.67
CA VAL A 3 -12.13 2.86 -2.77
C VAL A 3 -11.91 4.03 -1.83
N ASP A 4 -11.86 3.76 -0.52
CA ASP A 4 -11.55 4.77 0.48
C ASP A 4 -10.09 4.70 0.92
N ILE A 5 -9.40 5.82 0.84
CA ILE A 5 -8.09 6.01 1.48
C ILE A 5 -8.34 6.52 2.90
N VAL A 6 -7.79 5.80 3.89
CA VAL A 6 -7.86 6.16 5.31
C VAL A 6 -6.46 6.57 5.78
N PRO A 7 -6.16 7.87 5.91
CA PRO A 7 -4.88 8.32 6.45
C PRO A 7 -4.79 8.01 7.95
N ILE A 8 -3.74 7.32 8.39
CA ILE A 8 -3.54 6.89 9.77
C ILE A 8 -2.22 7.46 10.28
N GLY A 9 -2.30 8.50 11.11
CA GLY A 9 -1.17 9.35 11.52
C GLY A 9 -1.05 10.62 10.66
N ASP A 10 0.15 11.18 10.59
CA ASP A 10 0.42 12.38 9.81
C ASP A 10 0.85 12.00 8.39
N ILE A 11 -0.09 12.07 7.45
CA ILE A 11 0.14 11.72 6.05
C ILE A 11 0.07 13.00 5.22
N SER A 12 1.12 13.23 4.43
CA SER A 12 1.24 14.40 3.57
C SER A 12 0.17 14.41 2.47
N ALA A 13 -0.18 15.61 2.00
CA ALA A 13 -1.11 15.77 0.89
C ALA A 13 -0.59 15.12 -0.41
N ALA A 14 0.74 15.14 -0.62
CA ALA A 14 1.37 14.49 -1.76
C ALA A 14 1.09 12.99 -1.76
N VAL A 15 1.35 12.28 -0.65
CA VAL A 15 1.09 10.83 -0.55
C VAL A 15 -0.38 10.50 -0.83
N LYS A 16 -1.33 11.27 -0.28
CA LYS A 16 -2.77 11.05 -0.53
C LYS A 16 -3.13 11.23 -2.01
N ARG A 17 -2.57 12.26 -2.65
CA ARG A 17 -2.80 12.55 -4.06
C ARG A 17 -2.23 11.45 -4.96
N GLU A 18 -1.00 11.03 -4.72
CA GLU A 18 -0.35 9.98 -5.50
C GLU A 18 -1.08 8.65 -5.34
N ALA A 19 -1.43 8.27 -4.10
CA ALA A 19 -2.24 7.08 -3.86
C ALA A 19 -3.56 7.12 -4.64
N SER A 20 -4.26 8.27 -4.62
CA SER A 20 -5.50 8.43 -5.37
C SER A 20 -5.29 8.33 -6.89
N ALA A 21 -4.20 8.90 -7.41
CA ALA A 21 -3.88 8.88 -8.84
C ALA A 21 -3.61 7.46 -9.33
N GLY A 22 -2.81 6.68 -8.59
CA GLY A 22 -2.51 5.29 -8.95
C GLY A 22 -3.77 4.42 -8.99
N LEU A 23 -4.62 4.52 -7.96
CA LEU A 23 -5.87 3.75 -7.87
C LEU A 23 -6.86 4.10 -8.99
N ARG A 24 -7.06 5.40 -9.28
CA ARG A 24 -7.93 5.83 -10.38
C ARG A 24 -7.40 5.36 -11.73
N SER A 25 -6.09 5.51 -11.95
CA SER A 25 -5.48 5.18 -13.24
C SER A 25 -5.51 3.69 -13.56
N VAL A 26 -5.33 2.81 -12.56
CA VAL A 26 -5.19 1.36 -12.80
C VAL A 26 -6.53 0.63 -12.73
N TYR A 27 -7.41 1.03 -11.80
CA TYR A 27 -8.67 0.32 -11.54
C TYR A 27 -9.92 1.04 -12.06
N ASP A 28 -9.79 2.23 -12.66
CA ASP A 28 -10.91 3.06 -13.12
C ASP A 28 -12.01 3.18 -12.05
N CYS A 29 -11.56 3.46 -10.82
CA CYS A 29 -12.41 3.46 -9.62
C CYS A 29 -12.60 4.88 -9.06
N ASP A 30 -13.71 5.07 -8.34
CA ASP A 30 -13.89 6.26 -7.52
C ASP A 30 -13.01 6.16 -6.28
N VAL A 31 -12.35 7.26 -5.92
CA VAL A 31 -11.50 7.32 -4.72
C VAL A 31 -11.94 8.49 -3.85
N THR A 32 -12.21 8.20 -2.57
CA THR A 32 -12.38 9.24 -1.55
C THR A 32 -11.26 9.15 -0.52
N VAL A 33 -10.99 10.29 0.15
CA VAL A 33 -9.98 10.38 1.20
C VAL A 33 -10.70 10.75 2.49
N GLN A 34 -10.65 9.86 3.47
CA GLN A 34 -11.26 10.07 4.77
C GLN A 34 -10.46 11.09 5.62
N SER A 35 -11.07 11.57 6.70
CA SER A 35 -10.36 12.38 7.69
C SER A 35 -9.21 11.60 8.33
N ASN A 36 -8.14 12.31 8.71
CA ASN A 36 -6.99 11.68 9.38
C ASN A 36 -7.44 10.97 10.66
N GLN A 37 -6.99 9.73 10.82
CA GLN A 37 -7.24 8.89 11.98
C GLN A 37 -5.99 8.79 12.86
N ALA A 38 -6.20 8.59 14.15
CA ALA A 38 -5.11 8.31 15.08
C ALA A 38 -4.51 6.91 14.84
N ILE A 39 -3.24 6.73 15.24
CA ILE A 39 -2.60 5.41 15.24
C ILE A 39 -3.37 4.48 16.20
N PRO A 40 -3.73 3.23 15.79
CA PRO A 40 -4.45 2.31 16.66
C PRO A 40 -3.69 2.02 17.96
N GLU A 41 -4.40 2.11 19.09
CA GLU A 41 -3.85 1.74 20.40
C GLU A 41 -3.52 0.25 20.43
N GLY A 42 -2.44 -0.11 21.14
CA GLY A 42 -2.01 -1.52 21.27
C GLY A 42 -1.36 -2.13 20.01
N ALA A 43 -1.32 -1.42 18.88
CA ALA A 43 -0.67 -1.91 17.67
C ALA A 43 0.87 -1.92 17.75
N PHE A 44 1.45 -1.11 18.63
CA PHE A 44 2.91 -0.98 18.77
C PHE A 44 3.53 -2.15 19.54
N ASP A 45 4.54 -2.76 18.95
CA ASP A 45 5.37 -3.78 19.56
C ASP A 45 6.73 -3.18 19.96
N ARG A 46 6.92 -3.02 21.27
CA ARG A 46 8.15 -2.45 21.84
C ARG A 46 9.40 -3.25 21.52
N SER A 47 9.29 -4.58 21.40
CA SER A 47 10.46 -5.45 21.13
C SER A 47 10.99 -5.28 19.70
N ARG A 48 10.10 -4.87 18.78
CA ARG A 48 10.41 -4.65 17.37
C ARG A 48 10.60 -3.18 17.02
N ASN A 49 10.09 -2.27 17.86
CA ASN A 49 9.93 -0.86 17.51
C ASN A 49 9.11 -0.67 16.21
N GLN A 50 8.07 -1.49 16.05
CA GLN A 50 7.22 -1.56 14.84
C GLN A 50 5.76 -1.75 15.23
N TYR A 51 4.87 -1.60 14.26
CA TYR A 51 3.43 -1.73 14.44
C TYR A 51 2.86 -2.94 13.70
N ARG A 52 1.87 -3.61 14.28
CA ARG A 52 1.16 -4.74 13.67
C ARG A 52 0.27 -4.23 12.54
N ALA A 53 0.54 -4.65 11.30
CA ALA A 53 -0.21 -4.23 10.12
C ALA A 53 -1.71 -4.56 10.23
N GLU A 54 -2.06 -5.70 10.85
CA GLU A 54 -3.45 -6.16 11.01
C GLU A 54 -4.35 -5.10 11.69
N GLN A 55 -3.82 -4.39 12.69
CA GLN A 55 -4.56 -3.36 13.44
C GLN A 55 -4.89 -2.13 12.57
N PHE A 56 -4.07 -1.84 11.56
CA PHE A 56 -4.31 -0.74 10.63
C PHE A 56 -5.33 -1.13 9.57
N ILE A 57 -5.32 -2.39 9.13
CA ILE A 57 -6.36 -2.95 8.24
C ILE A 57 -7.72 -2.88 8.94
N GLU A 58 -7.80 -3.34 10.20
CA GLU A 58 -9.04 -3.29 11.00
C GLU A 58 -9.56 -1.86 11.15
N LEU A 59 -8.67 -0.88 11.40
CA LEU A 59 -9.05 0.53 11.45
C LEU A 59 -9.54 1.02 10.08
N ALA A 60 -8.84 0.72 8.98
CA ALA A 60 -9.23 1.14 7.64
C ALA A 60 -10.59 0.56 7.24
N SER A 61 -10.83 -0.73 7.46
CA SER A 61 -12.12 -1.39 7.19
C SER A 61 -13.28 -0.86 8.04
N ARG A 62 -13.00 -0.37 9.25
CA ARG A 62 -14.04 0.20 10.14
C ARG A 62 -14.40 1.64 9.77
N ILE A 63 -13.42 2.45 9.36
CA ILE A 63 -13.60 3.87 9.07
C ILE A 63 -14.09 4.08 7.63
N GLY A 64 -13.48 3.37 6.69
CA GLY A 64 -13.85 3.45 5.29
C GLY A 64 -15.26 2.91 5.03
N ARG A 65 -15.92 3.51 4.04
CA ARG A 65 -17.27 3.16 3.59
C ARG A 65 -17.27 2.66 2.15
N GLY A 66 -16.09 2.61 1.53
CA GLY A 66 -15.88 2.05 0.20
C GLY A 66 -16.03 0.54 0.19
N GLU A 67 -16.17 0.00 -1.02
CA GLU A 67 -16.12 -1.44 -1.24
C GLU A 67 -14.75 -1.99 -0.81
N LYS A 68 -13.69 -1.22 -1.10
CA LYS A 68 -12.32 -1.46 -0.63
C LYS A 68 -11.81 -0.25 0.16
N ASN A 69 -10.99 -0.52 1.17
CA ASN A 69 -10.52 0.49 2.12
C ASN A 69 -9.03 0.27 2.38
N ILE A 70 -8.22 1.30 2.13
CA ILE A 70 -6.77 1.21 2.29
C ILE A 70 -6.27 2.22 3.32
N GLY A 71 -5.70 1.70 4.39
CA GLY A 71 -4.96 2.49 5.36
C GLY A 71 -3.64 2.97 4.77
N ILE A 72 -3.26 4.22 5.04
CA ILE A 72 -1.92 4.71 4.72
C ILE A 72 -1.29 5.27 5.99
N THR A 73 -0.11 4.78 6.35
CA THR A 73 0.61 5.22 7.54
C THR A 73 2.09 5.52 7.27
N GLU A 74 2.67 6.38 8.08
CA GLU A 74 4.12 6.64 8.13
C GLU A 74 4.85 5.75 9.15
N LYS A 75 4.14 4.87 9.86
CA LYS A 75 4.73 3.98 10.86
C LYS A 75 5.27 2.70 10.24
N ASP A 76 6.38 2.19 10.75
CA ASP A 76 6.97 0.94 10.28
C ASP A 76 6.08 -0.25 10.64
N LEU A 77 5.70 -1.05 9.64
CA LEU A 77 4.75 -2.14 9.79
C LEU A 77 5.44 -3.51 9.75
N TYR A 78 4.90 -4.46 10.50
CA TYR A 78 5.26 -5.87 10.40
C TYR A 78 4.02 -6.77 10.40
N TYR A 79 4.19 -7.99 9.89
CA TYR A 79 3.17 -9.03 9.93
C TYR A 79 3.79 -10.36 10.34
N ARG A 80 3.22 -11.00 11.37
CA ARG A 80 3.69 -12.27 11.93
C ARG A 80 5.20 -12.27 12.20
N ARG A 81 5.94 -13.17 11.54
CA ARG A 81 7.39 -13.38 11.71
C ARG A 81 8.24 -12.60 10.69
N ARG A 82 7.63 -11.80 9.81
CA ARG A 82 8.38 -10.98 8.85
C ARG A 82 9.13 -9.87 9.58
N ASN A 83 10.24 -9.44 8.99
CA ASN A 83 11.03 -8.32 9.52
C ASN A 83 10.26 -7.00 9.39
N TYR A 84 9.61 -6.79 8.25
CA TYR A 84 8.68 -5.71 7.98
C TYR A 84 7.78 -6.08 6.80
N VAL A 85 6.80 -5.23 6.52
CA VAL A 85 6.01 -5.24 5.28
C VAL A 85 5.84 -3.81 4.75
N PHE A 86 5.83 -3.63 3.43
CA PHE A 86 5.44 -2.35 2.83
C PHE A 86 3.92 -2.15 2.90
N GLY A 87 3.17 -3.23 2.71
CA GLY A 87 1.75 -3.27 2.90
C GLY A 87 1.26 -4.65 3.29
N LEU A 88 -0.03 -4.72 3.60
CA LEU A 88 -0.73 -5.96 3.84
C LEU A 88 -2.19 -5.79 3.45
N ALA A 89 -2.72 -6.79 2.75
CA ALA A 89 -4.12 -6.93 2.43
C ALA A 89 -4.61 -8.32 2.80
N TYR A 90 -5.90 -8.42 3.11
CA TYR A 90 -6.57 -9.71 3.13
C TYR A 90 -7.09 -10.01 1.71
N LEU A 91 -6.69 -11.17 1.17
CA LEU A 91 -7.12 -11.62 -0.15
C LEU A 91 -8.66 -11.68 -0.21
N ASN A 92 -9.26 -11.10 -1.24
CA ASN A 92 -10.73 -10.92 -1.36
C ASN A 92 -11.40 -10.14 -0.22
N GLY A 93 -10.63 -9.56 0.70
CA GLY A 93 -11.13 -8.73 1.79
C GLY A 93 -11.55 -7.33 1.31
N ASN A 94 -12.01 -6.51 2.25
CA ASN A 94 -12.33 -5.10 1.99
C ASN A 94 -11.28 -4.13 2.56
N GLY A 95 -10.21 -4.65 3.18
CA GLY A 95 -9.26 -3.88 3.96
C GLY A 95 -7.82 -4.20 3.57
N SER A 96 -7.02 -3.16 3.45
CA SER A 96 -5.58 -3.23 3.30
C SER A 96 -4.88 -2.05 3.97
N VAL A 97 -3.55 -2.09 4.02
CA VAL A 97 -2.72 -0.98 4.52
C VAL A 97 -1.41 -0.91 3.74
N ILE A 98 -0.88 0.30 3.54
CA ILE A 98 0.52 0.52 3.20
C ILE A 98 1.23 1.41 4.22
N SER A 99 2.55 1.24 4.33
CA SER A 99 3.48 2.05 5.11
C SER A 99 4.44 2.79 4.20
N THR A 100 4.55 4.11 4.37
CA THR A 100 5.56 4.92 3.68
C THR A 100 6.93 4.87 4.38
N TYR A 101 7.03 4.33 5.60
CA TYR A 101 8.22 4.39 6.45
C TYR A 101 9.48 3.88 5.76
N ARG A 102 9.36 2.76 5.02
CA ARG A 102 10.48 2.16 4.28
C ARG A 102 10.50 2.56 2.80
N LEU A 103 9.37 3.00 2.24
CA LEU A 103 9.29 3.45 0.85
C LEU A 103 10.09 4.74 0.60
N GLN A 104 10.31 5.55 1.63
CA GLN A 104 11.18 6.73 1.57
C GLN A 104 12.69 6.41 1.60
N THR A 105 13.08 5.15 1.84
CA THR A 105 14.48 4.76 2.06
C THR A 105 15.10 4.08 0.83
N THR A 106 16.43 4.09 0.72
CA THR A 106 17.19 3.38 -0.32
C THR A 106 18.11 2.29 0.25
N SER A 107 18.04 2.04 1.55
CA SER A 107 19.00 1.26 2.33
C SER A 107 19.03 -0.24 2.00
N ASP A 108 18.01 -0.76 1.32
CA ASP A 108 17.87 -2.16 0.88
C ASP A 108 18.05 -2.33 -0.66
N GLY A 109 18.77 -1.40 -1.30
CA GLY A 109 19.19 -1.54 -2.70
C GLY A 109 18.30 -0.82 -3.72
N GLY A 110 17.60 0.22 -3.29
CA GLY A 110 16.82 1.08 -4.18
C GLY A 110 17.69 1.72 -5.27
N ILE A 111 17.15 1.82 -6.48
CA ILE A 111 17.86 2.30 -7.66
C ILE A 111 17.26 3.63 -8.06
N THR A 112 17.94 4.75 -7.80
CA THR A 112 17.41 6.04 -8.25
C THR A 112 18.46 7.13 -8.46
N ASN A 113 18.33 7.83 -9.58
CA ASN A 113 18.95 9.13 -9.85
C ASN A 113 17.92 10.27 -9.74
N LYS A 114 16.69 9.97 -9.30
CA LYS A 114 15.56 10.90 -9.19
C LYS A 114 15.50 11.57 -7.81
N PRO A 115 14.84 12.72 -7.67
CA PRO A 115 14.53 13.32 -6.38
C PRO A 115 13.77 12.36 -5.45
N ALA A 116 14.05 12.42 -4.15
CA ALA A 116 13.46 11.51 -3.15
C ALA A 116 11.92 11.54 -3.13
N GLU A 117 11.32 12.71 -3.37
CA GLU A 117 9.87 12.86 -3.43
C GLU A 117 9.25 12.13 -4.63
N GLU A 118 9.90 12.15 -5.80
CA GLU A 118 9.45 11.41 -6.98
C GLU A 118 9.53 9.91 -6.77
N VAL A 119 10.59 9.45 -6.10
CA VAL A 119 10.80 8.04 -5.74
C VAL A 119 9.72 7.56 -4.78
N LEU A 120 9.45 8.33 -3.72
CA LEU A 120 8.38 8.01 -2.78
C LEU A 120 7.02 7.99 -3.49
N SER A 121 6.75 8.96 -4.35
CA SER A 121 5.49 9.06 -5.11
C SER A 121 5.26 7.83 -5.97
N ASP A 122 6.27 7.39 -6.73
CA ASP A 122 6.24 6.17 -7.55
C ASP A 122 5.96 4.92 -6.72
N ARG A 123 6.68 4.76 -5.62
CA ARG A 123 6.53 3.61 -4.73
C ARG A 123 5.16 3.58 -4.05
N VAL A 124 4.63 4.73 -3.65
CA VAL A 124 3.27 4.83 -3.09
C VAL A 124 2.24 4.34 -4.10
N ARG A 125 2.30 4.80 -5.36
CA ARG A 125 1.36 4.35 -6.40
C ARG A 125 1.41 2.83 -6.59
N LYS A 126 2.60 2.27 -6.68
CA LYS A 126 2.81 0.82 -6.84
C LYS A 126 2.24 0.02 -5.67
N GLU A 127 2.53 0.41 -4.43
CA GLU A 127 2.09 -0.36 -3.27
C GLU A 127 0.58 -0.22 -3.02
N VAL A 128 -0.04 0.96 -3.22
CA VAL A 128 -1.50 1.04 -3.08
C VAL A 128 -2.23 0.21 -4.12
N VAL A 129 -1.71 0.20 -5.36
CA VAL A 129 -2.28 -0.62 -6.42
C VAL A 129 -2.11 -2.10 -6.09
N HIS A 130 -0.91 -2.52 -5.67
CA HIS A 130 -0.64 -3.90 -5.25
C HIS A 130 -1.61 -4.40 -4.17
N GLU A 131 -1.76 -3.63 -3.09
CA GLU A 131 -2.59 -4.03 -1.97
C GLU A 131 -4.09 -4.05 -2.33
N ILE A 132 -4.57 -3.09 -3.13
CA ILE A 132 -5.96 -3.15 -3.63
C ILE A 132 -6.14 -4.34 -4.57
N GLY A 133 -5.15 -4.68 -5.39
CA GLY A 133 -5.17 -5.89 -6.23
C GLY A 133 -5.41 -7.16 -5.41
N HIS A 134 -4.75 -7.31 -4.26
CA HIS A 134 -5.03 -8.40 -3.33
C HIS A 134 -6.47 -8.38 -2.80
N THR A 135 -7.01 -7.21 -2.46
CA THR A 135 -8.41 -7.12 -2.03
C THR A 135 -9.40 -7.51 -3.14
N LEU A 136 -8.99 -7.40 -4.41
CA LEU A 136 -9.75 -7.84 -5.59
C LEU A 136 -9.52 -9.32 -5.96
N GLY A 137 -8.73 -10.05 -5.16
CA GLY A 137 -8.51 -11.48 -5.34
C GLY A 137 -7.28 -11.83 -6.19
N LEU A 138 -6.46 -10.84 -6.58
CA LEU A 138 -5.21 -11.11 -7.26
C LEU A 138 -4.19 -11.68 -6.27
N GLU A 139 -3.59 -12.82 -6.60
CA GLU A 139 -2.39 -13.31 -5.92
C GLU A 139 -1.12 -12.66 -6.51
N HIS A 140 0.03 -12.96 -5.92
CA HIS A 140 1.30 -12.51 -6.48
C HIS A 140 1.50 -13.02 -7.92
N CYS A 141 2.14 -12.21 -8.75
CA CYS A 141 2.42 -12.51 -10.15
C CYS A 141 3.92 -12.77 -10.35
N ASP A 142 4.26 -13.81 -11.12
CA ASP A 142 5.65 -14.13 -11.47
C ASP A 142 6.27 -13.13 -12.46
N ASN A 143 5.44 -12.30 -13.12
CA ASN A 143 5.93 -11.23 -13.97
C ASN A 143 6.48 -10.09 -13.09
N ASN A 144 7.81 -9.96 -13.04
CA ASN A 144 8.51 -8.93 -12.26
C ASN A 144 8.21 -7.48 -12.67
N LYS A 145 7.56 -7.25 -13.82
CA LYS A 145 7.06 -5.93 -14.24
C LYS A 145 5.62 -5.67 -13.82
N CYS A 146 4.85 -6.69 -13.47
CA CYS A 146 3.50 -6.52 -12.96
C CYS A 146 3.55 -5.87 -11.57
N VAL A 147 2.65 -4.93 -11.30
CA VAL A 147 2.47 -4.35 -9.96
C VAL A 147 2.18 -5.41 -8.89
N MET A 148 1.57 -6.55 -9.27
CA MET A 148 1.33 -7.71 -8.40
C MET A 148 2.57 -8.60 -8.16
N SER A 149 3.75 -8.24 -8.68
CA SER A 149 4.99 -8.91 -8.30
C SER A 149 5.28 -8.69 -6.81
N PHE A 150 5.63 -9.76 -6.10
CA PHE A 150 6.03 -9.68 -4.70
C PHE A 150 7.32 -8.84 -4.56
N SER A 151 7.35 -7.94 -3.57
CA SER A 151 8.48 -7.03 -3.35
C SER A 151 9.01 -7.13 -1.92
N PRO A 152 10.08 -7.93 -1.66
CA PRO A 152 10.68 -8.02 -0.33
C PRO A 152 11.51 -6.79 0.04
N THR A 153 12.04 -6.06 -0.95
CA THR A 153 12.82 -4.83 -0.75
C THR A 153 12.33 -3.72 -1.68
N VAL A 154 12.75 -2.47 -1.44
CA VAL A 154 12.40 -1.36 -2.35
C VAL A 154 13.00 -1.54 -3.74
N ARG A 155 14.04 -2.38 -3.90
CA ARG A 155 14.60 -2.70 -5.22
C ARG A 155 13.57 -3.38 -6.10
N GLU A 156 12.83 -4.36 -5.57
CA GLU A 156 11.78 -5.01 -6.35
C GLU A 156 10.58 -4.08 -6.58
N VAL A 157 10.28 -3.17 -5.64
CA VAL A 157 9.29 -2.10 -5.87
C VAL A 157 9.74 -1.19 -7.02
N ASP A 158 11.02 -0.83 -7.10
CA ASP A 158 11.56 0.01 -8.17
C ASP A 158 11.54 -0.71 -9.53
N VAL A 159 11.75 -2.03 -9.54
CA VAL A 159 11.78 -2.86 -10.77
C VAL A 159 10.40 -3.04 -11.39
N LYS A 160 9.35 -3.25 -10.59
CA LYS A 160 7.98 -3.43 -11.08
C LYS A 160 7.39 -2.13 -11.62
N GLU A 161 6.42 -2.22 -12.50
CA GLU A 161 5.64 -1.08 -12.97
C GLU A 161 4.42 -0.86 -12.06
N GLU A 162 3.79 0.29 -12.15
CA GLU A 162 2.54 0.58 -11.42
C GLU A 162 1.31 -0.12 -12.02
N ASN A 163 1.45 -0.71 -13.23
CA ASN A 163 0.35 -1.31 -13.96
C ASN A 163 0.24 -2.83 -13.75
N LEU A 164 -0.98 -3.33 -13.91
CA LEU A 164 -1.24 -4.77 -14.02
C LEU A 164 -0.76 -5.29 -15.36
N CYS A 165 -0.18 -6.49 -15.38
CA CYS A 165 0.09 -7.18 -16.63
C CYS A 165 -1.24 -7.63 -17.28
N GLY A 166 -1.20 -7.99 -18.56
CA GLY A 166 -2.41 -8.41 -19.29
C GLY A 166 -3.15 -9.60 -18.66
N THR A 167 -2.46 -10.48 -17.93
CA THR A 167 -3.10 -11.59 -17.21
C THR A 167 -3.85 -11.11 -15.97
N CYS A 168 -3.21 -10.32 -15.10
CA CYS A 168 -3.86 -9.80 -13.90
C CYS A 168 -5.00 -8.83 -14.24
N SER A 169 -4.84 -8.00 -15.27
CA SER A 169 -5.86 -7.03 -15.70
C SER A 169 -7.18 -7.70 -16.11
N ARG A 170 -7.15 -8.89 -16.73
CA ARG A 170 -8.36 -9.64 -17.11
C ARG A 170 -9.14 -10.24 -15.93
N LEU A 171 -8.53 -10.28 -14.74
CA LEU A 171 -9.13 -10.85 -13.54
C LEU A 171 -9.82 -9.78 -12.67
N VAL A 172 -9.61 -8.50 -12.96
CA VAL A 172 -10.20 -7.37 -12.23
C VAL A 172 -11.19 -6.64 -13.13
N HIS A 173 -12.44 -7.12 -13.13
CA HIS A 173 -13.57 -6.52 -13.83
C HIS A 173 -14.80 -6.50 -12.90
#